data_AF-A0A2X0NF96-F1
#
_entry.id   AF-A0A2X0NF96-F1
#
_cell.length_a   1.000
_cell.length_b   1.000
_cell.length_c   1.000
_cell.angle_alpha   90.00
_cell.angle_beta   90.00
_cell.angle_gamma   90.00
#
_symmetry.space_group_name_H-M   'P 1'
#
loop_
_entity.id
_entity.type
_entity.pdbx_description
1 polymer ?
#
loop_
_entity_poly.entity_id
_entity_poly.type
_entity_poly.pdbx_seq_one_letter_code
_entity_poly.pdbx_strand_id
1 'polypeptide(L)'
;MLEGWLEGASGEEPVGELEVVLGNCAKEGRELARREHRERVERMAVLVGRVQDLEALPVMGDEETAEWTRTTEELRRAVNERAHQLRIRAHVPEIATEERLSRPVHAKLAARSSDSKITALRLPNGELTHDIDVALDHTQAHFQRLYDLEPRDRDHVERLRDDFLAPIRSARTCDDPSSDPLFLRRLSEAHIELLQQPITEDEVVAAIATTHPGRSPGPSGVPYELYHTAPRAWAKALSRAFNAMTERGSLSPKQGQGDRQRRRG
;
A
#
# COMPACT_ATOMS: atom_id res chain seq x y z
N MET A 1 8.66 3.50 -27.66
CA MET A 1 9.87 3.61 -26.80
C MET A 1 9.91 2.44 -25.81
N LEU A 2 8.90 2.29 -24.97
CA LEU A 2 8.77 1.16 -24.03
C LEU A 2 8.78 -0.22 -24.71
N GLU A 3 7.99 -0.39 -25.78
CA GLU A 3 7.95 -1.65 -26.55
C GLU A 3 9.33 -1.99 -27.14
N GLY A 4 10.07 -1.02 -27.65
CA GLY A 4 11.43 -1.25 -28.16
C GLY A 4 12.44 -1.67 -27.09
N TRP A 5 12.27 -1.22 -25.83
CA TRP A 5 13.09 -1.69 -24.71
C TRP A 5 12.72 -3.12 -24.29
N LEU A 6 11.42 -3.44 -24.30
CA LEU A 6 10.91 -4.77 -23.94
C LEU A 6 11.17 -5.82 -25.04
N GLU A 7 11.13 -5.42 -26.31
CA GLU A 7 11.48 -6.28 -27.45
C GLU A 7 12.99 -6.53 -27.55
N GLY A 8 13.80 -5.55 -27.14
CA GLY A 8 15.26 -5.68 -27.05
C GLY A 8 15.74 -6.59 -25.91
N ALA A 9 14.90 -6.83 -24.89
CA ALA A 9 15.15 -7.78 -23.80
C ALA A 9 14.92 -9.24 -24.25
N SER A 10 15.66 -9.67 -25.27
CA SER A 10 15.57 -11.00 -25.86
C SER A 10 16.87 -11.80 -25.84
N GLY A 11 17.90 -11.32 -25.14
CA GLY A 11 19.23 -11.93 -25.12
C GLY A 11 19.40 -13.02 -24.05
N GLU A 12 20.66 -13.39 -23.82
CA GLU A 12 21.06 -14.56 -23.02
C GLU A 12 20.91 -14.35 -21.49
N GLU A 13 20.72 -13.11 -21.03
CA GLU A 13 20.58 -12.77 -19.60
C GLU A 13 19.22 -12.10 -19.30
N PRO A 14 18.11 -12.86 -19.35
CA PRO A 14 16.75 -12.31 -19.29
C PRO A 14 16.45 -11.53 -17.99
N VAL A 15 17.10 -11.91 -16.89
CA VAL A 15 16.94 -11.25 -15.59
C VAL A 15 17.66 -9.88 -15.56
N GLY A 16 18.90 -9.81 -16.06
CA GLY A 16 19.67 -8.56 -16.13
C GLY A 16 19.05 -7.57 -17.11
N GLU A 17 18.55 -8.05 -18.24
CA GLU A 17 17.83 -7.24 -19.22
C GLU A 17 16.55 -6.63 -18.61
N LEU A 18 15.77 -7.43 -17.88
CA LEU A 18 14.58 -6.92 -17.17
C LEU A 18 14.96 -5.86 -16.14
N GLU A 19 16.05 -6.01 -15.38
CA GLU A 19 16.49 -5.00 -14.41
C GLU A 19 16.83 -3.66 -15.10
N VAL A 20 17.48 -3.69 -16.25
CA VAL A 20 17.77 -2.48 -17.05
C VAL A 20 16.48 -1.81 -17.52
N VAL A 21 15.54 -2.60 -18.04
CA VAL A 21 14.23 -2.09 -18.48
C VAL A 21 13.46 -1.45 -17.31
N LEU A 22 13.39 -2.13 -16.16
CA LEU A 22 12.75 -1.59 -14.95
C LEU A 22 13.43 -0.30 -14.48
N GLY A 23 14.77 -0.23 -14.52
CA GLY A 23 15.53 0.96 -14.18
C GLY A 23 15.20 2.17 -15.07
N ASN A 24 15.12 1.95 -16.39
CA ASN A 24 14.74 2.98 -17.36
C ASN A 24 13.28 3.42 -17.18
N CYS A 25 12.35 2.48 -17.00
CA CYS A 25 10.94 2.76 -16.76
C CYS A 25 10.74 3.56 -15.46
N ALA A 26 11.46 3.20 -14.39
CA ALA A 26 11.39 3.93 -13.13
C ALA A 26 11.95 5.36 -13.26
N LYS A 27 12.98 5.58 -14.10
CA LYS A 27 13.50 6.92 -14.39
C LYS A 27 12.49 7.78 -15.13
N GLU A 28 11.95 7.27 -16.23
CA GLU A 28 10.89 7.93 -17.02
C GLU A 28 9.65 8.21 -16.17
N GLY A 29 9.21 7.24 -15.36
CA GLY A 29 8.08 7.40 -14.45
C GLY A 29 8.30 8.52 -13.43
N ARG A 30 9.52 8.66 -12.89
CA ARG A 30 9.87 9.79 -12.00
C ARG A 30 9.87 11.13 -12.73
N GLU A 31 10.34 11.18 -13.96
CA GLU A 31 10.35 12.41 -14.75
C GLU A 31 8.93 12.86 -15.13
N LEU A 32 8.08 11.92 -15.56
CA LEU A 32 6.66 12.14 -15.78
C LEU A 32 5.99 12.67 -14.49
N ALA A 33 6.18 11.98 -13.36
CA ALA A 33 5.58 12.40 -12.09
C ALA A 33 6.02 13.81 -11.66
N ARG A 34 7.28 14.17 -11.91
CA ARG A 34 7.78 15.54 -11.66
C ARG A 34 7.14 16.57 -12.58
N ARG A 35 6.98 16.25 -13.87
CA ARG A 35 6.31 17.14 -14.84
C ARG A 35 4.87 17.38 -14.44
N GLU A 36 4.10 16.32 -14.22
CA GLU A 36 2.71 16.46 -13.79
C GLU A 36 2.57 17.18 -12.46
N HIS A 37 3.53 16.99 -11.53
CA HIS A 37 3.52 17.74 -10.28
C HIS A 37 3.70 19.24 -10.51
N ARG A 38 4.60 19.65 -11.42
CA ARG A 38 4.75 21.07 -11.79
C ARG A 38 3.48 21.62 -12.43
N GLU A 39 2.93 20.92 -13.41
CA GLU A 39 1.69 21.33 -14.09
C GLU A 39 0.51 21.47 -13.10
N ARG A 40 0.39 20.56 -12.13
CA ARG A 40 -0.63 20.66 -11.07
C ARG A 40 -0.41 21.86 -10.16
N VAL A 41 0.83 22.13 -9.77
CA VAL A 41 1.17 23.29 -8.91
C VAL A 41 0.90 24.59 -9.65
N GLU A 42 1.32 24.69 -10.91
CA GLU A 42 1.08 25.85 -11.78
C GLU A 42 -0.43 26.08 -11.98
N ARG A 43 -1.19 25.03 -12.32
CA ARG A 43 -2.65 25.13 -12.47
C ARG A 43 -3.31 25.61 -11.19
N MET A 44 -2.91 25.08 -10.03
CA MET A 44 -3.46 25.49 -8.74
C MET A 44 -3.12 26.95 -8.41
N ALA A 45 -1.91 27.41 -8.72
CA ALA A 45 -1.51 28.81 -8.53
C ALA A 45 -2.35 29.75 -9.42
N VAL A 46 -2.60 29.39 -10.68
CA VAL A 46 -3.44 30.17 -11.60
C VAL A 46 -4.89 30.24 -11.09
N LEU A 47 -5.47 29.10 -10.68
CA LEU A 47 -6.84 29.07 -10.16
C LEU A 47 -7.00 29.90 -8.88
N VAL A 48 -6.03 29.81 -7.95
CA VAL A 48 -6.05 30.60 -6.71
C VAL A 48 -5.90 32.09 -7.03
N GLY A 49 -4.95 32.47 -7.90
CA GLY A 49 -4.76 33.86 -8.31
C GLY A 49 -6.03 34.43 -8.95
N ARG A 50 -6.68 33.66 -9.83
CA ARG A 50 -7.90 34.10 -10.49
C ARG A 50 -9.08 34.27 -9.53
N VAL A 51 -9.22 33.39 -8.54
CA VAL A 51 -10.23 33.56 -7.47
C VAL A 51 -9.94 34.83 -6.67
N GLN A 52 -8.68 35.07 -6.29
CA GLN A 52 -8.29 36.28 -5.55
C GLN A 52 -8.55 37.57 -6.35
N ASP A 53 -8.27 37.57 -7.66
CA ASP A 53 -8.56 38.70 -8.55
C ASP A 53 -10.06 39.01 -8.59
N LEU A 54 -10.90 37.97 -8.66
CA LEU A 54 -12.36 38.12 -8.67
C LEU A 54 -12.90 38.56 -7.31
N GLU A 55 -12.34 38.06 -6.21
CA GLU A 55 -12.68 38.48 -4.83
C GLU A 55 -12.25 39.93 -4.53
N ALA A 56 -11.26 40.45 -5.24
CA ALA A 56 -10.81 41.84 -5.11
C ALA A 56 -11.73 42.85 -5.83
N LEU A 57 -12.67 42.38 -6.67
CA LEU A 57 -13.61 43.26 -7.35
C LEU A 57 -14.60 43.87 -6.34
N PRO A 58 -14.86 45.20 -6.39
CA PRO A 58 -15.80 45.85 -5.47
C PRO A 58 -17.24 45.38 -5.65
N VAL A 59 -17.60 45.00 -6.87
CA VAL A 59 -18.90 44.46 -7.28
C VAL A 59 -18.64 43.40 -8.35
N MET A 60 -19.18 42.20 -8.17
CA MET A 60 -19.19 41.17 -9.21
C MET A 60 -20.48 41.28 -10.03
N GLY A 61 -20.35 41.35 -11.36
CA GLY A 61 -21.46 41.18 -12.28
C GLY A 61 -21.80 39.71 -12.51
N ASP A 62 -22.76 39.45 -13.38
CA ASP A 62 -23.23 38.09 -13.68
C ASP A 62 -22.14 37.24 -14.36
N GLU A 63 -21.30 37.86 -15.19
CA GLU A 63 -20.20 37.19 -15.90
C GLU A 63 -19.07 36.81 -14.93
N GLU A 64 -18.68 37.75 -14.06
CA GLU A 64 -17.67 37.51 -13.02
C GLU A 64 -18.16 36.48 -12.00
N THR A 65 -19.46 36.46 -11.67
CA THR A 65 -20.06 35.46 -10.78
C THR A 65 -20.04 34.06 -11.41
N ALA A 66 -20.33 33.95 -12.70
CA ALA A 66 -20.25 32.69 -13.44
C ALA A 66 -18.80 32.17 -13.52
N GLU A 67 -17.84 33.07 -13.76
CA GLU A 67 -16.42 32.75 -13.78
C GLU A 67 -15.90 32.34 -12.40
N TRP A 68 -16.27 33.06 -11.35
CA TRP A 68 -15.91 32.71 -9.97
C TRP A 68 -16.43 31.32 -9.60
N THR A 69 -17.67 31.00 -9.99
CA THR A 69 -18.27 29.68 -9.74
C THR A 69 -17.48 28.58 -10.44
N ARG A 70 -17.15 28.75 -11.73
CA ARG A 70 -16.38 27.76 -12.49
C ARG A 70 -14.97 27.58 -11.92
N THR A 71 -14.27 28.68 -11.67
CA THR A 71 -12.88 28.68 -11.16
C THR A 71 -12.83 28.04 -9.76
N THR A 72 -13.80 28.35 -8.90
CA THR A 72 -13.92 27.77 -7.56
C THR A 72 -14.21 26.27 -7.61
N GLU A 73 -15.07 25.82 -8.53
CA GLU A 73 -15.36 24.40 -8.67
C GLU A 73 -14.15 23.62 -9.21
N GLU A 74 -13.42 24.17 -10.19
CA GLU A 74 -12.17 23.59 -10.66
C GLU A 74 -11.10 23.54 -9.56
N LEU A 75 -10.98 24.61 -8.75
CA LEU A 75 -10.07 24.64 -7.61
C LEU A 75 -10.44 23.57 -6.57
N ARG A 76 -11.72 23.41 -6.26
CA ARG A 76 -12.21 22.34 -5.36
C ARG A 76 -11.85 20.96 -5.89
N ARG A 77 -12.02 20.70 -7.19
CA ARG A 77 -11.62 19.42 -7.81
C ARG A 77 -10.12 19.19 -7.67
N ALA A 78 -9.29 20.20 -7.96
CA ALA A 78 -7.84 20.10 -7.82
C ALA A 78 -7.38 19.85 -6.37
N VAL A 79 -8.01 20.50 -5.39
CA VAL A 79 -7.74 20.29 -3.96
C VAL A 79 -8.16 18.89 -3.52
N ASN A 80 -9.32 18.41 -3.95
CA ASN A 80 -9.79 17.05 -3.63
C ASN A 80 -8.87 15.98 -4.21
N GLU A 81 -8.42 16.15 -5.46
CA GLU A 81 -7.45 15.27 -6.10
C GLU A 81 -6.13 15.23 -5.31
N ARG A 82 -5.62 16.39 -4.87
CA ARG A 82 -4.43 16.46 -4.01
C ARG A 82 -4.64 15.76 -2.68
N ALA A 83 -5.80 15.94 -2.05
CA ALA A 83 -6.13 15.28 -0.79
C ALA A 83 -6.20 13.75 -0.97
N HIS A 84 -6.78 13.27 -2.08
CA HIS A 84 -6.82 11.85 -2.43
C HIS A 84 -5.40 11.28 -2.61
N GLN A 85 -4.53 11.96 -3.34
CA GLN A 85 -3.13 11.54 -3.51
C GLN A 85 -2.36 11.49 -2.18
N LEU A 86 -2.57 12.46 -1.28
CA LEU A 86 -1.98 12.45 0.05
C LEU A 86 -2.48 11.27 0.89
N ARG A 87 -3.76 10.91 0.79
CA ARG A 87 -4.32 9.71 1.46
C ARG A 87 -3.70 8.43 0.94
N ILE A 88 -3.55 8.27 -0.38
CA ILE A 88 -2.88 7.10 -0.98
C ILE A 88 -1.46 6.97 -0.41
N ARG A 89 -0.70 8.08 -0.36
CA ARG A 89 0.66 8.09 0.19
C ARG A 89 0.71 7.78 1.69
N ALA A 90 -0.28 8.22 2.45
CA ALA A 90 -0.39 7.97 3.87
C ALA A 90 -1.01 6.58 4.20
N HIS A 91 -1.35 5.79 3.18
CA HIS A 91 -2.05 4.51 3.33
C HIS A 91 -3.34 4.62 4.15
N VAL A 92 -4.01 5.77 4.08
CA VAL A 92 -5.27 6.02 4.81
C VAL A 92 -6.43 5.42 3.99
N PRO A 93 -7.22 4.49 4.55
CA PRO A 93 -8.40 3.96 3.86
C PRO A 93 -9.38 5.08 3.50
N GLU A 94 -9.94 5.02 2.30
CA GLU A 94 -10.99 5.93 1.88
C GLU A 94 -12.27 5.54 2.63
N ILE A 95 -12.65 6.35 3.62
CA ILE A 95 -13.98 6.26 4.22
C ILE A 95 -14.93 6.76 3.14
N ALA A 96 -15.61 5.85 2.44
CA ALA A 96 -16.55 6.23 1.41
C ALA A 96 -17.59 7.17 2.02
N THR A 97 -17.83 8.32 1.39
CA THR A 97 -18.91 9.23 1.79
C THR A 97 -20.29 8.56 1.76
N GLU A 98 -20.40 7.45 1.03
CA GLU A 98 -21.60 6.60 0.94
C GLU A 98 -21.63 5.43 1.91
N GLU A 99 -20.51 5.08 2.54
CA GLU A 99 -20.54 4.16 3.66
C GLU A 99 -21.22 4.92 4.79
N ARG A 100 -22.55 4.75 4.88
CA ARG A 100 -23.35 5.27 5.99
C ARG A 100 -22.63 4.83 7.24
N LEU A 101 -21.85 5.73 7.84
CA LEU A 101 -21.29 5.56 9.16
C LEU A 101 -22.46 5.08 9.98
N SER A 102 -22.37 3.83 10.44
CA SER A 102 -23.54 3.18 11.01
C SER A 102 -24.06 4.08 12.14
N ARG A 103 -25.37 4.08 12.42
CA ARG A 103 -25.93 4.82 13.56
C ARG A 103 -25.08 4.68 14.84
N PRO A 104 -24.48 3.51 15.14
CA PRO A 104 -23.49 3.33 16.19
C PRO A 104 -22.19 4.15 16.04
N VAL A 105 -21.64 4.30 14.84
CA VAL A 105 -20.43 5.11 14.57
C VAL A 105 -20.73 6.59 14.71
N HIS A 106 -21.87 7.09 14.18
CA HIS A 106 -22.29 8.46 14.42
C HIS A 106 -22.59 8.73 15.91
N ALA A 107 -23.24 7.80 16.61
CA ALA A 107 -23.46 7.90 18.04
C ALA A 107 -22.13 7.88 18.82
N LYS A 108 -21.16 7.05 18.42
CA LYS A 108 -19.82 7.01 19.02
C LYS A 108 -19.01 8.28 18.73
N LEU A 109 -19.10 8.84 17.52
CA LEU A 109 -18.42 10.09 17.16
C LEU A 109 -19.06 11.28 17.86
N ALA A 110 -20.40 11.34 17.93
CA ALA A 110 -21.12 12.34 18.71
C ALA A 110 -20.76 12.25 20.20
N ALA A 111 -20.78 11.05 20.79
CA ALA A 111 -20.36 10.80 22.17
C ALA A 111 -18.87 11.09 22.44
N ARG A 112 -18.02 11.03 21.41
CA ARG A 112 -16.60 11.44 21.51
C ARG A 112 -16.43 12.96 21.40
N SER A 113 -17.25 13.63 20.57
CA SER A 113 -17.25 15.08 20.40
C SER A 113 -17.89 15.82 21.58
N SER A 114 -18.80 15.17 22.31
CA SER A 114 -19.39 15.68 23.54
C SER A 114 -18.70 15.04 24.76
N ASP A 115 -17.74 15.74 25.35
CA ASP A 115 -17.29 15.51 26.72
C ASP A 115 -16.71 14.13 27.09
N SER A 116 -15.68 13.66 26.38
CA SER A 116 -14.72 12.75 27.03
C SER A 116 -13.73 13.55 27.88
N LYS A 117 -14.22 14.22 28.93
CA LYS A 117 -13.36 14.68 30.01
C LYS A 117 -13.08 13.45 30.87
N ILE A 118 -11.86 12.92 30.80
CA ILE A 118 -11.42 11.89 31.76
C ILE A 118 -11.44 12.55 33.13
N THR A 119 -12.51 12.31 33.89
CA THR A 119 -12.72 13.00 35.16
C THR A 119 -11.78 12.45 36.23
N ALA A 120 -11.44 11.15 36.17
CA ALA A 120 -10.50 10.49 37.07
C ALA A 120 -9.94 9.20 36.43
N LEU A 121 -8.70 8.82 36.76
CA LEU A 121 -8.12 7.53 36.42
C LEU A 121 -7.88 6.69 37.67
N ARG A 122 -8.08 5.38 37.59
CA ARG A 122 -7.79 4.46 38.68
C ARG A 122 -6.35 3.97 38.62
N LEU A 123 -5.58 4.24 39.68
CA LEU A 123 -4.21 3.80 39.86
C LEU A 123 -4.13 2.32 40.28
N PRO A 124 -2.94 1.68 40.22
CA PRO A 124 -2.78 0.25 40.52
C PRO A 124 -3.06 -0.11 41.99
N ASN A 125 -2.93 0.87 42.89
CA ASN A 125 -3.30 0.75 44.30
C ASN A 125 -4.82 0.88 44.53
N GLY A 126 -5.61 1.09 43.47
CA GLY A 126 -7.07 1.20 43.51
C GLY A 126 -7.60 2.63 43.72
N GLU A 127 -6.72 3.60 43.98
CA GLU A 127 -7.08 5.02 44.18
C GLU A 127 -7.47 5.70 42.86
N LEU A 128 -8.29 6.75 42.95
CA LEU A 128 -8.67 7.57 41.80
C LEU A 128 -7.82 8.85 41.80
N THR A 129 -7.10 9.10 40.71
CA THR A 129 -6.39 10.35 40.47
C THR A 129 -7.17 11.25 39.51
N HIS A 130 -7.24 12.53 39.84
CA HIS A 130 -7.76 13.60 38.98
C HIS A 130 -6.64 14.46 38.38
N ASP A 131 -5.40 14.20 38.80
CA ASP A 131 -4.21 14.93 38.37
C ASP A 131 -3.75 14.39 37.01
N ILE A 132 -3.62 15.30 36.05
CA ILE A 132 -3.26 14.98 34.66
C ILE A 132 -1.83 14.46 34.54
N ASP A 133 -0.90 14.95 35.35
CA ASP A 133 0.50 14.54 35.27
C ASP A 133 0.67 13.12 35.84
N VAL A 134 -0.01 12.83 36.95
CA VAL A 134 -0.07 11.48 37.54
C VAL A 134 -0.76 10.48 36.60
N ALA A 135 -1.80 10.92 35.89
CA ALA A 135 -2.49 10.13 34.87
C ALA A 135 -1.59 9.79 33.68
N LEU A 136 -0.81 10.76 33.20
CA LEU A 136 0.14 10.60 32.11
C LEU A 136 1.31 9.70 32.51
N ASP A 137 1.88 9.87 33.70
CA ASP A 137 2.94 9.00 34.22
C ASP A 137 2.46 7.56 34.40
N HIS A 138 1.24 7.36 34.90
CA HIS A 138 0.65 6.03 35.04
C HIS A 138 0.43 5.35 33.69
N THR A 139 -0.11 6.08 32.70
CA THR A 139 -0.33 5.53 31.35
C THR A 139 1.00 5.26 30.65
N GLN A 140 1.98 6.16 30.77
CA GLN A 140 3.32 5.95 30.26
C GLN A 140 3.99 4.73 30.90
N ALA A 141 3.96 4.57 32.22
CA ALA A 141 4.53 3.41 32.91
C ALA A 141 3.77 2.09 32.59
N HIS A 142 2.47 2.17 32.30
CA HIS A 142 1.70 1.02 31.83
C HIS A 142 2.14 0.59 30.42
N PHE A 143 2.24 1.53 29.48
CA PHE A 143 2.66 1.21 28.11
C PHE A 143 4.14 0.89 28.01
N GLN A 144 5.01 1.53 28.79
CA GLN A 144 6.41 1.12 28.92
C GLN A 144 6.50 -0.33 29.37
N ARG A 145 5.75 -0.77 30.40
CA ARG A 145 5.72 -2.20 30.77
C ARG A 145 5.12 -3.12 29.69
N LEU A 146 4.16 -2.62 28.90
CA LEU A 146 3.55 -3.39 27.82
C LEU A 146 4.49 -3.56 26.62
N TYR A 147 5.32 -2.56 26.33
CA TYR A 147 6.21 -2.48 25.17
C TYR A 147 7.68 -2.74 25.50
N ASP A 148 8.08 -2.68 26.76
CA ASP A 148 9.25 -3.37 27.35
C ASP A 148 8.91 -4.87 27.42
N LEU A 149 8.53 -5.43 26.27
CA LEU A 149 8.59 -6.85 26.05
C LEU A 149 10.05 -7.23 26.25
N GLU A 150 10.35 -7.90 27.37
CA GLU A 150 11.58 -8.67 27.46
C GLU A 150 11.78 -9.41 26.14
N PRO A 151 13.03 -9.53 25.63
CA PRO A 151 13.30 -10.29 24.42
C PRO A 151 12.69 -11.68 24.61
N ARG A 152 11.50 -11.91 24.04
CA ARG A 152 10.80 -13.17 24.28
C ARG A 152 11.68 -14.23 23.67
N ASP A 153 12.16 -15.13 24.52
CA ASP A 153 12.92 -16.30 24.11
C ASP A 153 12.21 -16.90 22.90
N ARG A 154 12.90 -16.88 21.76
CA ARG A 154 12.34 -17.30 20.49
C ARG A 154 11.84 -18.73 20.61
N ASP A 155 12.55 -19.56 21.35
CA ASP A 155 12.20 -20.95 21.57
C ASP A 155 10.93 -21.07 22.42
N HIS A 156 10.71 -20.14 23.36
CA HIS A 156 9.47 -20.09 24.14
C HIS A 156 8.26 -19.69 23.30
N VAL A 157 8.40 -18.70 22.40
CA VAL A 157 7.33 -18.30 21.48
C VAL A 157 7.02 -19.41 20.48
N GLU A 158 8.05 -20.10 19.97
CA GLU A 158 7.88 -21.23 19.07
C GLU A 158 7.17 -22.40 19.77
N ARG A 159 7.54 -22.73 21.02
CA ARG A 159 6.83 -23.73 21.85
C ARG A 159 5.36 -23.38 22.06
N LEU A 160 5.04 -22.15 22.47
CA LEU A 160 3.65 -21.72 22.71
C LEU A 160 2.80 -21.76 21.43
N ARG A 161 3.39 -21.38 20.29
CA ARG A 161 2.71 -21.49 19.00
C ARG A 161 2.43 -22.94 18.64
N ASP A 162 3.39 -23.83 18.86
CA ASP A 162 3.23 -25.24 18.57
C ASP A 162 2.19 -25.90 19.48
N ASP A 163 2.17 -25.57 20.78
CA ASP A 163 1.15 -26.02 21.72
C ASP A 163 -0.25 -25.53 21.33
N PHE A 164 -0.37 -24.26 20.93
CA PHE A 164 -1.66 -23.68 20.51
C PHE A 164 -2.19 -24.30 19.22
N LEU A 165 -1.31 -24.61 18.26
CA LEU A 165 -1.69 -25.20 16.97
C LEU A 165 -1.81 -26.73 17.03
N ALA A 166 -1.32 -27.39 18.09
CA ALA A 166 -1.34 -28.85 18.22
C ALA A 166 -2.73 -29.46 18.03
N PRO A 167 -3.84 -28.93 18.60
CA PRO A 167 -5.18 -29.48 18.38
C PRO A 167 -5.68 -29.32 16.93
N ILE A 168 -5.29 -28.25 16.24
CA ILE A 168 -5.65 -28.00 14.83
C ILE A 168 -4.88 -28.96 13.92
N ARG A 169 -3.59 -29.17 14.21
CA ARG A 169 -2.73 -30.14 13.53
C ARG A 169 -3.22 -31.58 13.76
N SER A 170 -3.64 -31.93 14.98
CA SER A 170 -4.16 -33.27 15.29
C SER A 170 -5.57 -33.52 14.72
N ALA A 171 -6.39 -32.48 14.55
CA ALA A 171 -7.72 -32.59 13.98
C ALA A 171 -7.72 -32.73 12.44
N ARG A 172 -6.60 -32.43 11.78
CA ARG A 172 -6.44 -32.58 10.33
C ARG A 172 -5.38 -33.63 10.04
N THR A 173 -5.82 -34.80 9.60
CA THR A 173 -4.98 -35.93 9.18
C THR A 173 -4.10 -35.53 8.00
N CYS A 174 -2.89 -35.03 8.26
CA CYS A 174 -1.84 -35.03 7.26
C CYS A 174 -0.50 -35.23 7.95
N ASP A 175 -0.24 -36.48 8.34
CA ASP A 175 1.08 -36.96 8.79
C ASP A 175 2.05 -37.15 7.59
N ASP A 176 1.72 -36.58 6.42
CA ASP A 176 2.49 -36.69 5.18
C ASP A 176 3.57 -35.59 5.13
N PRO A 177 4.87 -35.96 5.11
CA PRO A 177 6.00 -35.02 5.02
C PRO A 177 5.95 -34.06 3.82
N SER A 178 5.13 -34.35 2.80
CA SER A 178 4.96 -33.54 1.59
C SER A 178 3.89 -32.44 1.69
N SER A 179 3.22 -32.31 2.83
CA SER A 179 2.15 -31.32 3.01
C SER A 179 2.68 -29.93 3.39
N ASP A 180 2.03 -28.89 2.85
CA ASP A 180 2.36 -27.51 3.19
C ASP A 180 2.04 -27.23 4.69
N PRO A 181 3.04 -26.82 5.50
CA PRO A 181 2.88 -26.61 6.93
C PRO A 181 1.98 -25.43 7.31
N LEU A 182 1.62 -24.55 6.35
CA LEU A 182 0.73 -23.41 6.53
C LEU A 182 -0.71 -23.71 6.10
N PHE A 183 -0.92 -24.55 5.08
CA PHE A 183 -2.25 -24.77 4.49
C PHE A 183 -2.92 -26.10 4.88
N LEU A 184 -2.20 -26.99 5.58
CA LEU A 184 -2.73 -28.23 6.19
C LEU A 184 -3.59 -29.07 5.21
N ARG A 185 -3.26 -29.04 3.92
CA ARG A 185 -3.87 -29.84 2.84
C ARG A 185 -2.79 -30.26 1.85
N ARG A 186 -2.82 -31.52 1.41
CA ARG A 186 -2.02 -32.02 0.28
C ARG A 186 -2.45 -31.27 -0.98
N LEU A 187 -1.53 -30.53 -1.60
CA LEU A 187 -1.70 -30.14 -3.00
C LEU A 187 -1.74 -31.46 -3.80
N SER A 188 -2.77 -31.66 -4.62
CA SER A 188 -2.81 -32.85 -5.48
C SER A 188 -1.58 -32.87 -6.39
N GLU A 189 -1.17 -34.06 -6.83
CA GLU A 189 -0.07 -34.20 -7.80
C GLU A 189 -0.30 -33.32 -9.03
N ALA A 190 -1.54 -33.22 -9.50
CA ALA A 190 -1.93 -32.30 -10.57
C ALA A 190 -1.70 -30.82 -10.25
N HIS A 191 -1.93 -30.36 -9.00
CA HIS A 191 -1.64 -28.97 -8.62
C HIS A 191 -0.15 -28.72 -8.46
N ILE A 192 0.61 -29.71 -7.98
CA ILE A 192 2.07 -29.63 -7.88
C ILE A 192 2.67 -29.55 -9.28
N GLU A 193 2.25 -30.43 -10.19
CA GLU A 193 2.66 -30.40 -11.60
C GLU A 193 2.30 -29.07 -12.26
N LEU A 194 1.10 -28.53 -12.01
CA LEU A 194 0.69 -27.23 -12.52
C LEU A 194 1.59 -26.09 -12.01
N LEU A 195 1.93 -26.08 -10.71
CA LEU A 195 2.80 -25.04 -10.12
C LEU A 195 4.27 -25.17 -10.55
N GLN A 196 4.68 -26.34 -11.01
CA GLN A 196 6.01 -26.60 -11.57
C GLN A 196 6.11 -26.24 -13.06
N GLN A 197 4.99 -26.01 -13.74
CA GLN A 197 4.99 -25.55 -15.13
C GLN A 197 5.55 -24.11 -15.22
N PRO A 198 6.22 -23.78 -16.32
CA PRO A 198 6.70 -22.43 -16.56
C PRO A 198 5.52 -21.45 -16.66
N ILE A 199 5.70 -20.26 -16.10
CA ILE A 199 4.72 -19.17 -16.20
C ILE A 199 4.58 -18.78 -17.67
N THR A 200 3.34 -18.73 -18.14
CA THR A 200 2.99 -18.38 -19.50
C THR A 200 2.79 -16.87 -19.67
N GLU A 201 2.93 -16.36 -20.89
CA GLU A 201 2.67 -14.95 -21.18
C GLU A 201 1.20 -14.58 -20.91
N ASP A 202 0.25 -15.48 -21.22
CA ASP A 202 -1.18 -15.25 -21.00
C ASP A 202 -1.54 -15.12 -19.51
N GLU A 203 -0.91 -15.92 -18.64
CA GLU A 203 -1.04 -15.78 -17.18
C GLU A 203 -0.55 -14.41 -16.70
N VAL A 204 0.57 -13.92 -17.24
CA VAL A 204 1.10 -12.60 -16.88
C VAL A 204 0.18 -11.48 -17.40
N VAL A 205 -0.37 -11.61 -18.61
CA VAL A 205 -1.36 -10.64 -19.12
C VAL A 205 -2.61 -10.62 -18.24
N ALA A 206 -3.11 -11.77 -17.82
CA ALA A 206 -4.25 -11.87 -16.91
C ALA A 206 -3.94 -11.25 -15.53
N ALA A 207 -2.72 -11.48 -15.02
CA ALA A 207 -2.26 -10.86 -13.78
C ALA A 207 -2.20 -9.32 -13.88
N ILE A 208 -1.65 -8.78 -14.97
CA ILE A 208 -1.65 -7.33 -15.23
C ILE A 208 -3.09 -6.80 -15.25
N ALA A 209 -4.01 -7.48 -15.96
CA ALA A 209 -5.40 -7.07 -16.06
C ALA A 209 -6.16 -7.02 -14.71
N THR A 210 -5.76 -7.85 -13.73
CA THR A 210 -6.38 -7.87 -12.39
C THR A 210 -5.77 -6.86 -11.42
N THR A 211 -4.70 -6.17 -11.82
CA THR A 211 -4.02 -5.19 -10.96
C THR A 211 -4.88 -3.93 -10.83
N HIS A 212 -5.04 -3.41 -9.61
CA HIS A 212 -5.95 -2.28 -9.36
C HIS A 212 -5.29 -0.93 -9.67
N PRO A 213 -5.96 -0.01 -10.39
CA PRO A 213 -5.43 1.34 -10.67
C PRO A 213 -5.28 2.16 -9.38
N GLY A 214 -4.44 3.20 -9.42
CA GLY A 214 -4.31 4.18 -8.33
C GLY A 214 -3.47 3.72 -7.13
N ARG A 215 -2.77 2.59 -7.22
CA ARG A 215 -1.77 2.19 -6.22
C ARG A 215 -0.45 2.92 -6.46
N SER A 216 0.21 3.30 -5.37
CA SER A 216 1.59 3.79 -5.45
C SER A 216 2.50 2.73 -6.08
N PRO A 217 3.46 3.13 -6.94
CA PRO A 217 4.41 2.20 -7.53
C PRO A 217 5.11 1.37 -6.45
N GLY A 218 5.22 0.06 -6.70
CA GLY A 218 5.92 -0.86 -5.80
C GLY A 218 7.44 -0.65 -5.80
N PRO A 219 8.22 -1.56 -5.19
CA PRO A 219 9.68 -1.48 -5.13
C PRO A 219 10.38 -1.34 -6.49
N SER A 220 9.75 -1.82 -7.58
CA SER A 220 10.23 -1.64 -8.95
C SER A 220 10.26 -0.18 -9.39
N GLY A 221 9.49 0.70 -8.73
CA GLY A 221 9.36 2.11 -9.09
C GLY A 221 8.63 2.36 -10.41
N VAL A 222 8.03 1.31 -11.01
CA VAL A 222 7.26 1.39 -12.25
C VAL A 222 5.78 1.61 -11.91
N PRO A 223 5.18 2.73 -12.36
CA PRO A 223 3.75 2.97 -12.24
C PRO A 223 2.88 1.88 -12.89
N TYR A 224 1.70 1.65 -12.32
CA TYR A 224 0.71 0.70 -12.83
C TYR A 224 0.37 0.94 -14.31
N GLU A 225 0.25 2.22 -14.67
CA GLU A 225 -0.14 2.68 -16.00
C GLU A 225 0.84 2.17 -17.07
N LEU A 226 2.14 2.06 -16.73
CA LEU A 226 3.17 1.56 -17.64
C LEU A 226 3.03 0.06 -17.93
N TYR A 227 2.55 -0.75 -16.98
CA TYR A 227 2.25 -2.16 -17.24
C TYR A 227 1.08 -2.33 -18.22
N HIS A 228 0.10 -1.42 -18.17
CA HIS A 228 -1.08 -1.44 -19.05
C HIS A 228 -0.82 -0.88 -20.45
N THR A 229 0.22 -0.08 -20.66
CA THR A 229 0.52 0.46 -22.01
C THR A 229 0.93 -0.61 -23.02
N ALA A 230 1.64 -1.66 -22.58
CA ALA A 230 2.13 -2.73 -23.45
C ALA A 230 2.11 -4.10 -22.74
N PRO A 231 0.93 -4.62 -22.38
CA PRO A 231 0.80 -5.79 -21.51
C PRO A 231 1.45 -7.04 -22.09
N ARG A 232 1.39 -7.22 -23.43
CA ARG A 232 2.05 -8.35 -24.11
C ARG A 232 3.57 -8.26 -24.11
N ALA A 233 4.12 -7.06 -24.32
CA ALA A 233 5.56 -6.84 -24.29
C ALA A 233 6.11 -7.07 -22.86
N TRP A 234 5.39 -6.61 -21.84
CA TRP A 234 5.69 -6.92 -20.44
C TRP A 234 5.58 -8.40 -20.13
N ALA A 235 4.51 -9.06 -20.59
CA ALA A 235 4.29 -10.48 -20.35
C ALA A 235 5.45 -11.33 -20.86
N LYS A 236 5.96 -11.03 -22.06
CA LYS A 236 7.12 -11.70 -22.65
C LYS A 236 8.41 -11.51 -21.84
N ALA A 237 8.69 -10.29 -21.37
CA ALA A 237 9.89 -10.02 -20.58
C ALA A 237 9.81 -10.64 -19.17
N LEU A 238 8.64 -10.53 -18.52
CA LEU A 238 8.40 -11.04 -17.18
C LEU A 238 8.37 -12.57 -17.12
N SER A 239 7.65 -13.24 -18.03
CA SER A 239 7.59 -14.70 -18.06
C SER A 239 8.98 -15.32 -18.23
N ARG A 240 9.80 -14.77 -19.14
CA ARG A 240 11.19 -15.19 -19.36
C ARG A 240 12.05 -15.00 -18.12
N ALA A 241 12.01 -13.82 -17.50
CA ALA A 241 12.79 -13.55 -16.31
C ALA A 241 12.37 -14.45 -15.14
N PHE A 242 11.06 -14.62 -14.90
CA PHE A 242 10.56 -15.49 -13.84
C PHE A 242 10.95 -16.94 -14.06
N ASN A 243 10.76 -17.48 -15.27
CA ASN A 243 11.12 -18.86 -15.58
C ASN A 243 12.64 -19.09 -15.46
N ALA A 244 13.46 -18.14 -15.93
CA ALA A 244 14.91 -18.20 -15.76
C ALA A 244 15.36 -18.13 -14.29
N MET A 245 14.64 -17.39 -13.43
CA MET A 245 14.90 -17.37 -11.98
C MET A 245 14.50 -18.69 -11.31
N THR A 246 13.38 -19.28 -11.71
CA THR A 246 12.90 -20.57 -11.22
C THR A 246 13.86 -21.71 -11.60
N GLU A 247 14.36 -21.73 -12.84
CA GLU A 247 15.33 -22.73 -13.32
C GLU A 247 16.70 -22.61 -12.63
N ARG A 248 17.14 -21.38 -12.29
CA ARG A 248 18.43 -21.14 -11.61
C ARG A 248 18.38 -21.37 -10.09
N GLY A 249 17.19 -21.63 -9.52
CA GLY A 249 17.02 -21.99 -8.11
C GLY A 249 17.28 -20.87 -7.08
N SER A 250 17.52 -19.61 -7.49
CA SER A 250 17.62 -18.48 -6.56
C SER A 250 17.40 -17.12 -7.22
N LEU A 251 16.75 -16.22 -6.48
CA LEU A 251 16.88 -14.77 -6.66
C LEU A 251 18.29 -14.36 -6.23
N SER A 252 18.96 -13.50 -6.99
CA SER A 252 20.27 -12.98 -6.58
C SER A 252 20.17 -12.23 -5.23
N PRO A 253 21.27 -12.10 -4.47
CA PRO A 253 21.27 -11.43 -3.16
C PRO A 253 20.74 -9.98 -3.17
N LYS A 254 20.86 -9.26 -4.30
CA LYS A 254 20.28 -7.91 -4.47
C LYS A 254 18.75 -7.96 -4.64
N GLN A 255 18.23 -9.04 -5.23
CA GLN A 255 16.82 -9.26 -5.50
C GLN A 255 16.07 -9.78 -4.26
N GLY A 256 16.72 -10.58 -3.40
CA GLY A 256 16.17 -11.01 -2.11
C GLY A 256 16.22 -9.95 -0.99
N GLN A 257 17.01 -8.88 -1.15
CA GLN A 257 17.09 -7.78 -0.17
C GLN A 257 15.86 -6.86 -0.18
N GLY A 258 15.12 -6.78 -1.29
CA GLY A 258 13.87 -6.02 -1.37
C GLY A 258 12.82 -6.47 -0.35
N ASP A 259 12.79 -7.76 -0.03
CA ASP A 259 11.85 -8.36 0.93
C ASP A 259 12.36 -8.36 2.38
N ARG A 260 13.68 -8.35 2.60
CA ARG A 260 14.25 -8.42 3.97
C ARG A 260 14.57 -7.06 4.59
N GLN A 261 14.80 -6.01 3.81
CA GLN A 261 15.12 -4.67 4.36
C GLN A 261 13.91 -3.81 4.73
N ARG A 262 12.67 -4.26 4.51
CA ARG A 262 11.44 -3.51 4.85
C ARG A 262 10.59 -4.11 5.97
N ARG A 263 11.17 -4.98 6.80
CA ARG A 263 10.56 -5.44 8.07
C ARG A 263 11.23 -4.86 9.32
N ARG A 264 12.18 -3.94 9.15
CA ARG A 264 12.75 -3.12 10.22
C ARG A 264 12.93 -1.70 9.71
N GLY A 265 11.92 -0.88 9.95
CA GLY A 265 11.84 0.54 9.65
C GLY A 265 10.51 1.03 10.18
#